data_AF-A0A383VIN6-F1
#
_entry.id   AF-A0A383VIN6-F1
#
_cell.length_a   1.000
_cell.length_b   1.000
_cell.length_c   1.000
_cell.angle_alpha   90.00
_cell.angle_beta   90.00
_cell.angle_gamma   90.00
#
_symmetry.space_group_name_H-M   'P 1'
#
loop_
_entity.id
_entity.type
_entity.pdbx_description
1 polymer ?
#
loop_
_entity_poly.entity_id
_entity_poly.type
_entity_poly.pdbx_seq_one_letter_code
_entity_poly.pdbx_strand_id
1 'polypeptide(L)'
;IRLQRALAGGNSLPRPAARAALAGHNPQVARGYSELLGSCQATLQDMLTLHHSLAQQHPAAAAALAAAEATQQQQQQQQQPGSKSKRSRSAAGLDEDAEQQPQQPAAVKYAGSCRTADEAWSAVDAAISNLAGFRDASLDKWHRRTVLSSGTAALRGSSGLRALQQSVSSQVAALMGDSAKLVARSQLPLELAPRPLGTPARAQPQPGGSDDEVDADDGRRQPGGGGRRERARDAETYDEGDFYQQLLKELLEAAPPGSLPQQLAGARPPKRRKLVDRRASKGRKLRYHVMEKLVGFMAPAELVAPPFAEQLFGNLFSHQG
;
A
#
# COMPACT_ATOMS: atom_id res chain seq x y z
N ILE A 1 -7.90 19.62 1.58
CA ILE A 1 -8.78 18.71 2.36
C ILE A 1 -9.86 17.99 1.51
N ARG A 2 -10.15 18.36 0.24
CA ARG A 2 -11.17 17.65 -0.57
C ARG A 2 -10.76 16.23 -1.06
N LEU A 3 -9.47 15.96 -1.28
CA LEU A 3 -8.98 14.65 -1.77
C LEU A 3 -8.99 13.54 -0.72
N GLN A 4 -8.80 13.86 0.56
CA GLN A 4 -8.71 12.85 1.63
C GLN A 4 -9.98 12.01 1.76
N ARG A 5 -11.16 12.63 1.60
CA ARG A 5 -12.45 11.91 1.61
C ARG A 5 -12.63 11.02 0.39
N ALA A 6 -12.17 11.46 -0.78
CA ALA A 6 -12.22 10.65 -2.00
C ALA A 6 -11.30 9.42 -1.89
N LEU A 7 -10.09 9.60 -1.37
CA LEU A 7 -9.14 8.51 -1.11
C LEU A 7 -9.67 7.52 -0.06
N ALA A 8 -10.19 8.03 1.06
CA ALA A 8 -10.78 7.17 2.09
C ALA A 8 -12.01 6.39 1.59
N GLY A 9 -12.85 7.01 0.76
CA GLY A 9 -13.96 6.34 0.09
C GLY A 9 -13.52 5.30 -0.95
N GLY A 10 -12.39 5.56 -1.62
CA GLY A 10 -11.80 4.67 -2.63
C GLY A 10 -11.52 3.26 -2.09
N ASN A 11 -11.04 3.16 -0.85
CA ASN A 11 -10.76 1.86 -0.20
C ASN A 11 -12.03 1.01 0.00
N SER A 12 -13.21 1.60 -0.10
CA SER A 12 -14.50 0.88 0.01
C SER A 12 -15.13 0.58 -1.35
N LEU A 13 -14.51 0.95 -2.47
CA LEU A 13 -15.07 0.68 -3.80
C LEU A 13 -15.16 -0.84 -4.07
N PRO A 14 -16.13 -1.28 -4.91
CA PRO A 14 -16.24 -2.68 -5.28
C PRO A 14 -14.99 -3.22 -5.95
N ARG A 15 -14.56 -4.42 -5.54
CA ARG A 15 -13.48 -5.19 -6.19
C ARG A 15 -13.86 -5.57 -7.63
N PRO A 16 -12.91 -5.93 -8.52
CA PRO A 16 -13.18 -6.13 -9.95
C PRO A 16 -14.37 -7.04 -10.27
N ALA A 17 -14.54 -8.16 -9.55
CA ALA A 17 -15.67 -9.07 -9.73
C ALA A 17 -17.02 -8.45 -9.33
N ALA A 18 -17.08 -7.80 -8.16
CA ALA A 18 -18.29 -7.12 -7.67
C ALA A 18 -18.63 -5.89 -8.54
N ARG A 19 -17.61 -5.16 -9.01
CA ARG A 19 -17.76 -4.06 -9.96
C ARG A 19 -18.40 -4.55 -11.26
N ALA A 20 -17.90 -5.64 -11.84
CA ALA A 20 -18.44 -6.21 -13.08
C ALA A 20 -19.90 -6.65 -12.90
N ALA A 21 -20.23 -7.30 -11.77
CA ALA A 21 -21.60 -7.66 -11.45
C ALA A 21 -22.51 -6.43 -11.34
N LEU A 22 -22.12 -5.41 -10.57
CA LEU A 22 -22.90 -4.18 -10.38
C LEU A 22 -23.12 -3.42 -11.70
N ALA A 23 -22.10 -3.32 -12.54
CA ALA A 23 -22.18 -2.70 -13.85
C ALA A 23 -23.10 -3.48 -14.81
N GLY A 24 -23.12 -4.81 -14.71
CA GLY A 24 -24.03 -5.65 -15.50
C GLY A 24 -25.51 -5.52 -15.10
N HIS A 25 -25.80 -5.24 -13.82
CA HIS A 25 -27.17 -5.12 -13.32
C HIS A 25 -27.77 -3.71 -13.49
N ASN A 26 -26.94 -2.66 -13.46
CA ASN A 26 -27.42 -1.28 -13.55
C ASN A 26 -26.62 -0.46 -14.59
N PRO A 27 -27.25 -0.02 -15.69
CA PRO A 27 -26.56 0.74 -16.74
C PRO A 27 -26.09 2.11 -16.27
N GLN A 28 -26.73 2.74 -15.28
CA GLN A 28 -26.27 4.00 -14.69
C GLN A 28 -24.95 3.82 -13.95
N VAL A 29 -24.76 2.68 -13.29
CA VAL A 29 -23.50 2.34 -12.59
C VAL A 29 -22.39 2.13 -13.61
N ALA A 30 -22.66 1.40 -14.70
CA ALA A 30 -21.69 1.21 -15.78
C ALA A 30 -21.26 2.56 -16.39
N ARG A 31 -22.21 3.44 -16.67
CA ARG A 31 -21.94 4.80 -17.17
C ARG A 31 -21.12 5.61 -16.16
N GLY A 32 -21.50 5.61 -14.88
CA GLY A 32 -20.76 6.33 -13.83
C GLY A 32 -19.31 5.87 -13.71
N TYR A 33 -19.03 4.56 -13.83
CA TYR A 33 -17.65 4.06 -13.86
C TYR A 33 -16.89 4.52 -15.11
N SER A 34 -17.53 4.53 -16.27
CA SER A 34 -16.88 5.03 -17.50
C SER A 34 -16.53 6.52 -17.42
N GLU A 35 -17.42 7.34 -16.86
CA GLU A 35 -17.19 8.77 -16.65
C GLU A 35 -16.09 9.01 -15.60
N LEU A 36 -16.10 8.23 -14.51
CA LEU A 36 -15.05 8.28 -13.49
C LEU A 36 -13.68 7.91 -14.07
N LEU A 37 -13.59 6.83 -14.85
CA LEU A 37 -12.36 6.40 -15.50
C LEU A 37 -11.84 7.47 -16.45
N GLY A 38 -12.71 8.05 -17.29
CA GLY A 38 -12.34 9.15 -18.17
C GLY A 38 -11.83 10.39 -17.42
N SER A 39 -12.48 10.74 -16.31
CA SER A 39 -12.04 11.84 -15.45
C SER A 39 -10.68 11.57 -14.78
N CYS A 40 -10.44 10.34 -14.31
CA CYS A 40 -9.15 9.92 -13.77
C CYS A 40 -8.04 9.95 -14.83
N GLN A 41 -8.32 9.48 -16.05
CA GLN A 41 -7.37 9.54 -17.17
C GLN A 41 -7.01 10.99 -17.54
N ALA A 42 -8.01 11.88 -17.65
CA ALA A 42 -7.76 13.29 -17.93
C ALA A 42 -6.92 13.94 -16.83
N THR A 43 -7.25 13.70 -15.55
CA THR A 43 -6.49 14.23 -14.42
C THR A 43 -5.04 13.74 -14.43
N LEU A 44 -4.82 12.46 -14.74
CA LEU A 44 -3.47 11.89 -14.83
C LEU A 44 -2.68 12.52 -15.98
N GLN A 45 -3.31 12.73 -17.13
CA GLN A 45 -2.71 13.40 -18.28
C GLN A 45 -2.28 14.83 -17.92
N ASP A 46 -3.13 15.57 -17.21
CA ASP A 46 -2.81 16.92 -16.73
C ASP A 46 -1.61 16.90 -15.77
N MET A 47 -1.54 15.92 -14.85
CA MET A 47 -0.42 15.76 -13.94
C MET A 47 0.89 15.42 -14.67
N LEU A 48 0.85 14.55 -15.68
CA LEU A 48 2.03 14.22 -16.49
C LEU A 48 2.50 15.41 -17.31
N THR A 49 1.56 16.19 -17.86
CA THR A 49 1.86 17.41 -18.60
C THR A 49 2.52 18.43 -17.68
N LEU A 50 1.95 18.66 -16.50
CA LEU A 50 2.51 19.55 -15.49
C LEU A 50 3.91 19.10 -15.06
N HIS A 51 4.09 17.80 -14.81
CA HIS A 51 5.37 17.21 -14.44
C HIS A 51 6.45 17.48 -15.50
N HIS A 52 6.11 17.27 -16.78
CA HIS A 52 7.00 17.56 -17.90
C HIS A 52 7.33 19.06 -18.00
N SER A 53 6.32 19.94 -17.92
CA SER A 53 6.53 21.39 -17.96
C SER A 53 7.42 21.90 -16.82
N LEU A 54 7.23 21.39 -15.60
CA LEU A 54 8.07 21.74 -14.45
C LEU A 54 9.51 21.25 -14.63
N ALA A 55 9.70 20.06 -15.20
CA ALA A 55 11.02 19.53 -15.46
C ALA A 55 11.77 20.34 -16.54
N GLN A 56 11.08 20.79 -17.59
CA GLN A 56 11.67 21.65 -18.63
C GLN A 56 12.13 23.02 -18.09
N GLN A 57 11.45 23.57 -17.09
CA GLN A 57 11.84 24.85 -16.48
C GLN A 57 13.15 24.78 -15.70
N HIS A 58 13.59 23.58 -15.27
CA HIS A 58 14.82 23.41 -14.51
C HIS A 58 15.94 22.83 -15.41
N PRO A 59 17.04 23.57 -15.68
CA PRO A 59 18.05 23.17 -16.67
C PRO A 59 18.63 21.77 -16.46
N ALA A 60 18.93 21.40 -15.21
CA ALA A 60 19.49 20.07 -14.92
C ALA A 60 18.45 18.94 -15.03
N ALA A 61 17.16 19.25 -14.84
CA ALA A 61 16.10 18.26 -15.01
C ALA A 61 15.75 18.10 -16.50
N ALA A 62 15.72 19.19 -17.26
CA ALA A 62 15.59 19.17 -18.72
C ALA A 62 16.72 18.37 -19.39
N ALA A 63 17.97 18.57 -18.94
CA ALA A 63 19.12 17.78 -19.43
C ALA A 63 18.99 16.29 -19.11
N ALA A 64 18.48 15.94 -17.92
CA ALA A 64 18.23 14.54 -17.55
C ALA A 64 17.15 13.89 -18.42
N LEU A 65 16.06 14.61 -18.72
CA LEU A 65 15.02 14.16 -19.64
C LEU A 65 15.57 13.93 -21.05
N ALA A 66 16.32 14.89 -21.59
CA ALA A 66 16.92 14.78 -22.92
C ALA A 66 17.88 13.58 -23.03
N ALA A 67 18.67 13.33 -21.97
CA ALA A 67 19.56 12.17 -21.91
C ALA A 67 18.79 10.83 -21.85
N ALA A 68 17.68 10.79 -21.11
CA ALA A 68 16.81 9.61 -21.06
C ALA A 68 16.17 9.32 -22.43
N GLU A 69 15.67 10.35 -23.11
CA GLU A 69 15.08 10.25 -24.46
C GLU A 69 16.11 9.77 -25.50
N ALA A 70 17.34 10.29 -25.46
CA ALA A 70 18.42 9.83 -26.33
C ALA A 70 18.76 8.33 -26.11
N THR A 71 18.75 7.88 -24.85
CA THR A 71 18.99 6.48 -24.49
C THR A 71 17.88 5.56 -25.03
N GLN A 72 16.62 6.00 -24.94
CA GLN A 72 15.48 5.23 -25.48
C GLN A 72 15.55 5.11 -27.01
N GLN A 73 15.93 6.17 -27.72
CA GLN A 73 16.07 6.14 -29.18
C GLN A 73 17.17 5.19 -29.64
N GLN A 74 18.31 5.12 -28.92
CA GLN A 74 19.37 4.16 -29.21
C GLN A 74 18.93 2.71 -28.97
N GLN A 75 18.17 2.43 -27.92
CA GLN A 75 17.65 1.09 -27.64
C GLN A 75 16.62 0.62 -28.68
N GLN A 76 15.79 1.53 -29.20
CA GLN A 76 14.82 1.20 -30.26
C GLN A 76 15.49 0.91 -31.61
N GLN A 77 16.60 1.59 -31.93
CA GLN A 77 17.35 1.33 -33.17
C GLN A 77 18.08 -0.02 -33.14
N GLN A 78 18.44 -0.54 -31.97
CA GLN A 78 19.11 -1.85 -31.84
C GLN A 78 18.13 -3.05 -31.90
N GLN A 79 16.81 -2.82 -31.80
CA GLN A 79 15.80 -3.89 -31.81
C GLN A 79 15.13 -4.12 -33.18
N GLN A 80 15.52 -3.39 -34.24
CA GLN A 80 15.05 -3.71 -35.59
C GLN A 80 15.92 -4.82 -36.23
N PRO A 81 15.35 -5.94 -36.70
CA PRO A 81 16.11 -6.96 -37.41
C PRO A 81 16.58 -6.38 -38.76
N GLY A 82 17.89 -6.46 -39.00
CA GLY A 82 18.57 -5.75 -40.09
C GLY A 82 17.96 -5.99 -41.47
N SER A 83 17.39 -4.95 -42.06
CA SER A 83 17.23 -4.88 -43.52
C SER A 83 18.59 -4.50 -44.13
N LYS A 84 19.08 -5.37 -45.02
CA LYS A 84 20.41 -5.26 -45.63
C LYS A 84 20.57 -3.93 -46.35
N SER A 85 21.50 -3.09 -45.86
CA SER A 85 21.98 -1.91 -46.55
C SER A 85 22.65 -2.31 -47.87
N LYS A 86 22.00 -1.97 -49.00
CA LYS A 86 22.63 -2.01 -50.32
C LYS A 86 23.31 -0.66 -50.54
N ARG A 87 24.62 -0.63 -50.32
CA ARG A 87 25.52 0.48 -50.71
C ARG A 87 25.39 0.73 -52.22
N SER A 88 24.96 1.92 -52.61
CA SER A 88 25.28 2.50 -53.92
C SER A 88 26.08 3.79 -53.72
N ARG A 89 27.31 3.77 -54.24
CA ARG A 89 28.20 4.94 -54.36
C ARG A 89 27.86 5.73 -55.62
N SER A 90 27.72 7.04 -55.48
CA SER A 90 28.06 8.08 -56.48
C SER A 90 27.75 9.44 -55.82
N ALA A 91 28.71 10.28 -55.48
CA ALA A 91 29.54 11.17 -56.32
C ALA A 91 29.02 12.63 -56.25
N ALA A 92 29.85 13.46 -55.60
CA ALA A 92 30.12 14.91 -55.73
C ALA A 92 29.04 15.94 -56.17
N GLY A 93 28.98 17.04 -55.42
CA GLY A 93 28.41 18.37 -55.74
C GLY A 93 28.00 19.09 -54.45
N LEU A 94 28.85 19.92 -53.83
CA LEU A 94 28.99 21.39 -53.97
C LEU A 94 27.72 22.21 -53.66
N ASP A 95 27.83 22.94 -52.54
CA ASP A 95 27.18 24.18 -52.07
C ASP A 95 25.65 24.33 -52.10
N GLU A 96 25.06 24.58 -50.92
CA GLU A 96 24.18 25.72 -50.67
C GLU A 96 23.94 25.94 -49.17
N ASP A 97 24.21 27.16 -48.72
CA ASP A 97 23.95 27.68 -47.38
C ASP A 97 22.45 27.59 -47.02
N ALA A 98 22.11 26.75 -46.05
CA ALA A 98 20.77 26.70 -45.46
C ALA A 98 20.83 27.28 -44.04
N GLU A 99 20.33 28.50 -43.89
CA GLU A 99 20.08 29.17 -42.61
C GLU A 99 19.31 28.23 -41.65
N GLN A 100 19.96 27.89 -40.54
CA GLN A 100 19.34 27.17 -39.44
C GLN A 100 18.50 28.15 -38.62
N GLN A 101 17.21 28.24 -38.94
CA GLN A 101 16.23 28.77 -37.99
C GLN A 101 16.20 27.88 -36.74
N PRO A 102 16.17 28.45 -35.51
CA PRO A 102 16.08 27.65 -34.30
C PRO A 102 14.74 26.92 -34.28
N GLN A 103 14.79 25.61 -34.50
CA GLN A 103 13.66 24.72 -34.30
C GLN A 103 13.29 24.77 -32.82
N GLN A 104 12.10 25.30 -32.52
CA GLN A 104 11.47 25.15 -31.22
C GLN A 104 11.43 23.65 -30.88
N PRO A 105 11.80 23.24 -29.65
CA PRO A 105 11.80 21.83 -29.31
C PRO A 105 10.37 21.30 -29.44
N ALA A 106 10.20 20.30 -30.31
CA ALA A 106 8.96 19.60 -30.51
C ALA A 106 8.43 19.13 -29.14
N ALA A 107 7.20 19.52 -28.81
CA ALA A 107 6.53 19.08 -27.60
C ALA A 107 6.60 17.54 -27.52
N VAL A 108 7.34 17.04 -26.53
CA VAL A 108 7.47 15.60 -26.30
C VAL A 108 6.06 15.07 -26.06
N LYS A 109 5.59 14.21 -26.97
CA LYS A 109 4.26 13.60 -26.91
C LYS A 109 4.21 12.55 -25.80
N TYR A 110 4.17 12.99 -24.55
CA TYR A 110 3.51 12.21 -23.47
C TYR A 110 1.97 12.26 -23.63
N ALA A 111 1.47 12.93 -24.66
CA ALA A 111 0.06 13.13 -24.99
C ALA A 111 -0.53 12.00 -25.86
N GLY A 112 -0.15 10.75 -25.60
CA GLY A 112 -0.96 9.62 -26.05
C GLY A 112 -2.07 9.44 -25.03
N SER A 113 -3.34 9.59 -25.43
CA SER A 113 -4.47 9.19 -24.58
C SER A 113 -4.26 7.71 -24.20
N CYS A 114 -3.93 7.47 -22.93
CA CYS A 114 -3.71 6.13 -22.41
C CYS A 114 -5.05 5.39 -22.48
N ARG A 115 -5.11 4.35 -23.32
CA ARG A 115 -6.37 3.63 -23.57
C ARG A 115 -6.68 2.66 -22.44
N THR A 116 -5.63 2.20 -21.75
CA THR A 116 -5.71 1.27 -20.63
C THR A 116 -5.05 1.83 -19.37
N ALA A 117 -5.38 1.25 -18.21
CA ALA A 117 -4.74 1.62 -16.94
C ALA A 117 -3.25 1.24 -16.92
N ASP A 118 -2.87 0.14 -17.55
CA ASP A 118 -1.47 -0.32 -17.59
C ASP A 118 -0.60 0.60 -18.44
N GLU A 119 -1.11 1.08 -19.58
CA GLU A 119 -0.42 2.11 -20.38
C GLU A 119 -0.24 3.40 -19.57
N ALA A 120 -1.26 3.79 -18.81
CA ALA A 120 -1.23 4.98 -17.97
C ALA A 120 -0.18 4.87 -16.86
N TRP A 121 -0.13 3.75 -16.16
CA TRP A 121 0.88 3.49 -15.13
C TRP A 121 2.29 3.38 -15.74
N SER A 122 2.43 2.73 -16.89
CA SER A 122 3.71 2.67 -17.59
C SER A 122 4.23 4.06 -18.00
N ALA A 123 3.34 4.98 -18.40
CA ALA A 123 3.72 6.36 -18.71
C ALA A 123 4.19 7.12 -17.46
N VAL A 124 3.52 6.92 -16.32
CA VAL A 124 3.93 7.48 -15.02
C VAL A 124 5.29 6.96 -14.60
N ASP A 125 5.49 5.65 -14.65
CA ASP A 125 6.75 5.02 -14.28
C ASP A 125 7.90 5.47 -15.18
N ALA A 126 7.65 5.60 -16.49
CA ALA A 126 8.63 6.15 -17.44
C ALA A 126 8.99 7.60 -17.11
N ALA A 127 8.00 8.46 -16.85
CA ALA A 127 8.23 9.85 -16.49
C ALA A 127 9.08 9.98 -15.19
N ILE A 128 8.73 9.21 -14.16
CA ILE A 128 9.47 9.17 -12.90
C ILE A 128 10.90 8.63 -13.11
N SER A 129 11.04 7.57 -13.90
CA SER A 129 12.34 6.92 -14.16
C SER A 129 13.28 7.82 -14.95
N ASN A 130 12.76 8.57 -15.92
CA ASN A 130 13.54 9.52 -16.73
C ASN A 130 14.16 10.64 -15.86
N LEU A 131 13.53 10.98 -14.73
CA LEU A 131 14.06 11.96 -13.78
C LEU A 131 14.78 11.35 -12.57
N ALA A 132 14.88 10.03 -12.48
CA ALA A 132 15.48 9.36 -11.32
C ALA A 132 16.91 9.85 -11.05
N GLY A 133 17.75 9.97 -12.09
CA GLY A 133 19.13 10.47 -11.93
C GLY A 133 19.19 11.90 -11.39
N PHE A 134 18.33 12.79 -11.86
CA PHE A 134 18.24 14.17 -11.36
C PHE A 134 17.72 14.22 -9.91
N ARG A 135 16.67 13.45 -9.61
CA ARG A 135 16.07 13.33 -8.28
C ARG A 135 17.11 12.85 -7.28
N ASP A 136 17.77 11.75 -7.56
CA ASP A 136 18.72 11.10 -6.65
C ASP A 136 19.95 11.99 -6.40
N ALA A 137 20.51 12.59 -7.46
CA ALA A 137 21.61 13.55 -7.33
C ALA A 137 21.23 14.78 -6.49
N SER A 138 20.01 15.29 -6.67
CA SER A 138 19.51 16.44 -5.92
C SER A 138 19.28 16.11 -4.44
N LEU A 139 18.63 14.98 -4.15
CA LEU A 139 18.39 14.51 -2.78
C LEU A 139 19.71 14.27 -2.05
N ASP A 140 20.65 13.58 -2.68
CA ASP A 140 21.94 13.28 -2.08
C ASP A 140 22.79 14.55 -1.86
N LYS A 141 22.72 15.53 -2.76
CA LYS A 141 23.35 16.84 -2.59
C LYS A 141 22.81 17.56 -1.36
N TRP A 142 21.49 17.61 -1.19
CA TRP A 142 20.88 18.26 -0.04
C TRP A 142 21.13 17.51 1.27
N HIS A 143 21.08 16.18 1.24
CA HIS A 143 21.45 15.35 2.37
C HIS A 143 22.88 15.66 2.87
N ARG A 144 23.86 15.71 1.96
CA ARG A 144 25.25 16.07 2.30
C ARG A 144 25.35 17.46 2.92
N ARG A 145 24.64 18.45 2.38
CA ARG A 145 24.64 19.82 2.92
C ARG A 145 24.08 19.86 4.35
N THR A 146 22.99 19.14 4.60
CA THR A 146 22.38 19.06 5.93
C THR A 146 23.33 18.40 6.93
N VAL A 147 23.93 17.26 6.57
CA VAL A 147 24.90 16.54 7.43
C VAL A 147 26.10 17.42 7.78
N LEU A 148 26.64 18.16 6.80
CA LEU A 148 27.77 19.07 7.01
C LEU A 148 27.40 20.29 7.87
N SER A 149 26.17 20.81 7.72
CA SER A 149 25.69 21.97 8.47
C SER A 149 25.37 21.65 9.94
N SER A 150 25.00 20.40 10.27
CA SER A 150 24.65 19.98 11.64
C SER A 150 25.86 19.78 12.57
N GLY A 151 27.10 19.94 12.07
CA GLY A 151 28.32 19.85 12.87
C GLY A 151 28.72 18.41 13.22
N THR A 152 29.95 18.04 12.86
CA THR A 152 30.57 16.73 13.06
C THR A 152 30.66 16.24 14.52
N ALA A 153 30.38 17.09 15.50
CA ALA A 153 30.46 16.75 16.92
C ALA A 153 29.30 15.85 17.40
N ALA A 154 28.11 15.95 16.79
CA ALA A 154 26.97 15.08 17.12
C ALA A 154 27.06 13.67 16.47
N LEU A 155 27.94 13.50 15.48
CA LEU A 155 27.97 12.31 14.60
C LEU A 155 29.18 11.38 14.82
N ARG A 156 30.20 11.78 15.59
CA ARG A 156 31.44 11.01 15.83
C ARG A 156 31.54 10.37 17.22
N GLY A 157 30.50 10.43 18.05
CA GLY A 157 30.44 9.54 19.22
C GLY A 157 30.42 8.08 18.74
N SER A 158 30.97 7.13 19.52
CA SER A 158 31.08 5.70 19.14
C SER A 158 29.73 4.99 18.84
N SER A 159 28.62 5.71 18.97
CA SER A 159 27.24 5.31 18.68
C SER A 159 26.66 6.02 17.43
N GLY A 160 27.50 6.59 16.54
CA GLY A 160 27.05 7.27 15.32
C GLY A 160 26.18 6.36 14.44
N LEU A 161 24.93 6.77 14.20
CA LEU A 161 23.94 6.03 13.40
C LEU A 161 24.49 5.81 11.98
N ARG A 162 24.74 4.55 11.59
CA ARG A 162 25.12 4.17 10.21
C ARG A 162 24.17 4.75 9.15
N ALA A 163 22.91 4.96 9.51
CA ALA A 163 21.89 5.58 8.67
C ALA A 163 22.25 7.00 8.20
N LEU A 164 23.12 7.73 8.91
CA LEU A 164 23.56 9.08 8.52
C LEU A 164 24.85 9.10 7.69
N GLN A 165 25.43 7.92 7.40
CA GLN A 165 26.65 7.79 6.59
C GLN A 165 26.37 7.35 5.14
N GLN A 166 25.12 6.97 4.83
CA GLN A 166 24.71 6.56 3.49
C GLN A 166 23.85 7.64 2.85
N SER A 167 23.97 7.81 1.53
CA SER A 167 23.10 8.74 0.81
C SER A 167 21.65 8.28 0.86
N VAL A 168 20.70 9.23 0.75
CA VAL A 168 19.26 8.92 0.81
C VAL A 168 18.90 7.91 -0.26
N SER A 169 19.45 8.07 -1.46
CA SER A 169 19.22 7.16 -2.58
C SER A 169 19.70 5.73 -2.28
N SER A 170 20.85 5.58 -1.63
CA SER A 170 21.37 4.27 -1.20
C SER A 170 20.50 3.62 -0.12
N GLN A 171 19.96 4.40 0.82
CA GLN A 171 19.08 3.90 1.87
C GLN A 171 17.75 3.41 1.28
N VAL A 172 17.17 4.19 0.36
CA VAL A 172 15.95 3.79 -0.36
C VAL A 172 16.20 2.52 -1.15
N ALA A 173 17.31 2.41 -1.90
CA ALA A 173 17.64 1.20 -2.66
C ALA A 173 17.78 -0.04 -1.75
N ALA A 174 18.44 0.09 -0.59
CA ALA A 174 18.58 -1.00 0.37
C ALA A 174 17.22 -1.43 0.95
N LEU A 175 16.33 -0.47 1.27
CA LEU A 175 14.98 -0.76 1.75
C LEU A 175 14.10 -1.40 0.65
N MET A 176 14.25 -0.96 -0.59
CA MET A 176 13.53 -1.50 -1.75
C MET A 176 13.99 -2.91 -2.15
N GLY A 177 15.18 -3.35 -1.70
CA GLY A 177 15.67 -4.71 -1.94
C GLY A 177 14.77 -5.82 -1.37
N ASP A 178 13.97 -5.51 -0.34
CA ASP A 178 12.93 -6.41 0.19
C ASP A 178 11.56 -5.70 0.22
N SER A 179 11.14 -5.25 -0.96
CA SER A 179 9.85 -4.55 -1.15
C SER A 179 8.66 -5.42 -0.71
N ALA A 180 8.74 -6.74 -0.83
CA ALA A 180 7.67 -7.65 -0.44
C ALA A 180 7.37 -7.58 1.07
N LYS A 181 8.40 -7.59 1.93
CA LYS A 181 8.19 -7.43 3.38
C LYS A 181 7.69 -6.03 3.73
N LEU A 182 8.13 -5.01 3.01
CA LEU A 182 7.65 -3.64 3.22
C LEU A 182 6.15 -3.53 2.91
N VAL A 183 5.74 -4.05 1.74
CA VAL A 183 4.34 -4.12 1.29
C VAL A 183 3.50 -4.91 2.29
N ALA A 184 3.95 -6.10 2.70
CA ALA A 184 3.23 -6.91 3.68
C ALA A 184 3.07 -6.18 5.02
N ARG A 185 4.08 -5.41 5.44
CA ARG A 185 4.02 -4.63 6.69
C ARG A 185 3.02 -3.48 6.62
N SER A 186 2.93 -2.78 5.48
CA SER A 186 2.05 -1.63 5.28
C SER A 186 0.60 -2.01 4.98
N GLN A 187 0.32 -3.24 4.54
CA GLN A 187 -1.07 -3.70 4.33
C GLN A 187 -1.85 -3.80 5.65
N LEU A 188 -3.08 -3.31 5.68
CA LEU A 188 -3.93 -3.39 6.87
C LEU A 188 -4.40 -4.82 7.13
N PRO A 189 -4.49 -5.25 8.40
CA PRO A 189 -5.25 -6.45 8.75
C PRO A 189 -6.69 -6.35 8.25
N LEU A 190 -7.28 -7.42 7.70
CA LEU A 190 -8.66 -7.39 7.18
C LEU A 190 -9.70 -6.94 8.21
N GLU A 191 -9.41 -7.03 9.52
CA GLU A 191 -10.31 -6.58 10.58
C GLU A 191 -10.41 -5.05 10.67
N LEU A 192 -9.38 -4.33 10.20
CA LEU A 192 -9.30 -2.87 10.22
C LEU A 192 -9.46 -2.23 8.85
N ALA A 193 -9.21 -2.99 7.78
CA ALA A 193 -9.42 -2.51 6.43
C ALA A 193 -10.92 -2.14 6.22
N PRO A 194 -11.21 -1.02 5.53
CA PRO A 194 -12.56 -0.70 5.10
C PRO A 194 -13.15 -1.86 4.30
N ARG A 195 -14.42 -2.18 4.53
CA ARG A 195 -15.08 -3.26 3.80
C ARG A 195 -15.41 -2.80 2.38
N PRO A 196 -14.92 -3.47 1.32
CA PRO A 196 -15.31 -3.15 -0.04
C PRO A 196 -16.82 -3.37 -0.27
N LEU A 197 -17.46 -2.49 -1.02
CA LEU A 197 -18.86 -2.61 -1.40
C LEU A 197 -19.12 -3.88 -2.21
N GLY A 198 -20.26 -4.52 -1.97
CA GLY A 198 -20.64 -5.77 -2.63
C GLY A 198 -19.95 -7.02 -2.07
N THR A 199 -19.14 -6.90 -1.01
CA THR A 199 -18.62 -8.07 -0.29
C THR A 199 -19.62 -8.51 0.79
N PRO A 200 -19.89 -9.83 0.94
CA PRO A 200 -20.78 -10.32 1.98
C PRO A 200 -20.22 -9.95 3.36
N ALA A 201 -21.12 -9.79 4.34
CA ALA A 201 -20.69 -9.48 5.69
C ALA A 201 -19.71 -10.55 6.18
N ARG A 202 -18.51 -10.11 6.59
CA ARG A 202 -17.49 -11.03 7.12
C ARG A 202 -18.11 -11.78 8.30
N ALA A 203 -18.16 -13.10 8.20
CA ALA A 203 -18.55 -13.95 9.31
C ALA A 203 -17.69 -13.55 10.51
N GLN A 204 -18.31 -13.19 11.63
CA GLN A 204 -17.55 -13.03 12.86
C GLN A 204 -16.83 -14.35 13.12
N PRO A 205 -15.54 -14.33 13.53
CA PRO A 205 -14.88 -15.57 13.91
C PRO A 205 -15.78 -16.28 14.92
N GLN A 206 -16.25 -17.47 14.56
CA GLN A 206 -17.09 -18.25 15.45
C GLN A 206 -16.29 -18.46 16.75
N PRO A 207 -16.85 -18.16 17.92
CA PRO A 207 -16.12 -18.17 19.19
C PRO A 207 -15.80 -19.58 19.72
N GLY A 208 -15.61 -20.56 18.83
CA GLY A 208 -15.46 -21.99 19.13
C GLY A 208 -14.28 -22.70 18.45
N GLY A 209 -13.41 -21.99 17.72
CA GLY A 209 -12.10 -22.55 17.36
C GLY A 209 -11.18 -22.46 18.58
N SER A 210 -10.88 -23.58 19.21
CA SER A 210 -9.96 -23.70 20.34
C SER A 210 -8.62 -23.00 20.04
N ASP A 211 -8.41 -21.85 20.67
CA ASP A 211 -7.08 -21.26 20.87
C ASP A 211 -6.40 -21.85 22.13
N ASP A 212 -6.84 -23.04 22.56
CA ASP A 212 -6.16 -23.87 23.54
C ASP A 212 -5.33 -24.94 22.80
N GLU A 213 -4.24 -24.51 22.16
CA GLU A 213 -3.06 -25.37 22.12
C GLU A 213 -2.11 -24.86 23.19
N VAL A 214 -2.05 -25.66 24.25
CA VAL A 214 -1.09 -25.69 25.34
C VAL A 214 0.26 -25.10 24.95
N ASP A 215 0.62 -24.02 25.65
CA ASP A 215 1.99 -23.54 25.80
C ASP A 215 2.75 -24.58 26.64
N ALA A 216 3.15 -25.68 26.00
CA ALA A 216 4.10 -26.63 26.57
C ALA A 216 5.50 -26.03 26.38
N ASP A 217 5.96 -25.38 27.44
CA ASP A 217 7.35 -25.01 27.69
C ASP A 217 8.25 -26.25 27.60
N ASP A 218 8.85 -26.50 26.44
CA ASP A 218 10.04 -27.34 26.30
C ASP A 218 11.08 -26.64 25.41
N GLY A 219 11.93 -25.83 26.04
CA GLY A 219 13.38 -26.07 26.06
C GLY A 219 14.23 -26.03 24.78
N ARG A 220 13.68 -25.95 23.55
CA ARG A 220 14.50 -25.85 22.32
C ARG A 220 14.24 -24.56 21.54
N ARG A 221 15.09 -23.58 21.84
CA ARG A 221 15.28 -22.35 21.06
C ARG A 221 15.75 -22.70 19.64
N GLN A 222 14.85 -22.72 18.67
CA GLN A 222 15.19 -22.53 17.26
C GLN A 222 15.21 -21.03 16.95
N PRO A 223 16.24 -20.51 16.26
CA PRO A 223 16.27 -19.10 15.87
C PRO A 223 15.50 -18.94 14.56
N GLY A 224 14.28 -18.42 14.64
CA GLY A 224 13.54 -17.94 13.47
C GLY A 224 12.08 -18.34 13.48
N GLY A 225 11.20 -17.34 13.44
CA GLY A 225 9.76 -17.54 13.20
C GLY A 225 8.88 -17.27 14.41
N GLY A 226 8.73 -15.99 14.78
CA GLY A 226 7.67 -15.56 15.69
C GLY A 226 6.30 -15.74 15.04
N GLY A 227 5.73 -16.94 15.17
CA GLY A 227 4.42 -17.34 14.66
C GLY A 227 3.27 -16.66 15.41
N ARG A 228 3.15 -15.34 15.33
CA ARG A 228 1.86 -14.68 15.48
C ARG A 228 1.09 -15.06 14.22
N ARG A 229 0.09 -15.95 14.30
CA ARG A 229 -0.83 -16.29 13.19
C ARG A 229 -0.96 -15.08 12.28
N GLU A 230 -0.38 -15.17 11.10
CA GLU A 230 -0.24 -14.02 10.20
C GLU A 230 -1.66 -13.62 9.83
N ARG A 231 -2.18 -12.59 10.52
CA ARG A 231 -3.57 -12.19 10.36
C ARG A 231 -3.72 -11.83 8.90
N ALA A 232 -4.67 -12.48 8.21
CA ALA A 232 -4.96 -12.18 6.82
C ALA A 232 -5.02 -10.65 6.65
N ARG A 233 -4.20 -10.13 5.73
CA ARG A 233 -4.07 -8.70 5.40
C ARG A 233 -4.77 -8.41 4.08
N ASP A 234 -5.33 -7.23 3.97
CA ASP A 234 -5.96 -6.79 2.73
C ASP A 234 -4.89 -6.24 1.79
N ALA A 235 -4.75 -6.89 0.62
CA ALA A 235 -3.70 -6.57 -0.34
C ALA A 235 -3.84 -5.19 -0.99
N GLU A 236 -5.05 -4.60 -0.98
CA GLU A 236 -5.32 -3.29 -1.62
C GLU A 236 -5.37 -2.12 -0.64
N THR A 237 -5.43 -2.38 0.67
CA THR A 237 -5.51 -1.31 1.68
C THR A 237 -4.21 -1.18 2.45
N TYR A 238 -3.58 -0.01 2.34
CA TYR A 238 -2.31 0.31 2.98
C TYR A 238 -2.48 1.37 4.08
N ASP A 239 -1.73 1.23 5.17
CA ASP A 239 -1.65 2.20 6.28
C ASP A 239 -0.18 2.39 6.69
N GLU A 240 0.32 3.59 6.48
CA GLU A 240 1.67 4.00 6.86
C GLU A 240 1.73 4.65 8.25
N GLY A 241 0.64 4.58 9.04
CA GLY A 241 0.56 5.19 10.35
C GLY A 241 1.69 4.78 11.30
N ASP A 242 2.13 3.53 11.27
CA ASP A 242 3.25 3.04 12.08
C ASP A 242 4.59 3.66 11.61
N PHE A 243 4.76 3.87 10.31
CA PHE A 243 5.93 4.55 9.74
C PHE A 243 5.96 6.03 10.10
N TYR A 244 4.82 6.73 9.98
CA TYR A 244 4.69 8.11 10.44
C TYR A 244 4.99 8.26 11.93
N GLN A 245 4.52 7.33 12.76
CA GLN A 245 4.82 7.34 14.20
C GLN A 245 6.32 7.16 14.49
N GLN A 246 7.00 6.31 13.71
CA GLN A 246 8.45 6.15 13.83
C GLN A 246 9.19 7.44 13.45
N LEU A 247 8.84 8.06 12.32
CA LEU A 247 9.43 9.34 11.89
C LEU A 247 9.17 10.45 12.90
N LEU A 248 7.95 10.52 13.45
CA LEU A 248 7.61 11.49 14.47
C LEU A 248 8.43 11.26 15.74
N LYS A 249 8.57 10.01 16.18
CA LYS A 249 9.38 9.67 17.34
C LYS A 249 10.85 10.08 17.13
N GLU A 250 11.43 9.75 15.98
CA GLU A 250 12.81 10.11 15.64
C GLU A 250 12.99 11.64 15.58
N LEU A 251 12.02 12.36 15.00
CA LEU A 251 12.04 13.83 14.98
C LEU A 251 11.99 14.44 16.38
N LEU A 252 11.17 13.87 17.28
CA LEU A 252 11.07 14.31 18.67
C LEU A 252 12.36 14.00 19.46
N GLU A 253 13.02 12.87 19.18
CA GLU A 253 14.30 12.48 19.80
C GLU A 253 15.49 13.29 19.27
N ALA A 254 15.48 13.69 18.00
CA ALA A 254 16.54 14.47 17.37
C ALA A 254 16.48 15.98 17.67
N ALA A 255 15.34 16.46 18.16
CA ALA A 255 15.15 17.86 18.48
C ALA A 255 15.87 18.24 19.80
N PRO A 256 16.61 19.36 19.84
CA PRO A 256 17.26 19.80 21.06
C PRO A 256 16.23 20.12 22.17
N PRO A 257 16.58 19.89 23.45
CA PRO A 257 15.67 20.15 24.56
C PRO A 257 15.22 21.62 24.56
N GLY A 258 13.91 21.84 24.49
CA GLY A 258 13.28 23.17 24.47
C GLY A 258 12.99 23.75 23.08
N SER A 259 13.38 23.11 21.97
CA SER A 259 13.05 23.60 20.62
C SER A 259 11.66 23.21 20.13
N LEU A 260 11.02 22.25 20.80
CA LEU A 260 9.68 21.77 20.47
C LEU A 260 8.67 22.15 21.56
N PRO A 261 7.45 22.55 21.20
CA PRO A 261 6.36 22.73 22.16
C PRO A 261 6.16 21.47 23.03
N GLN A 262 6.08 21.64 24.36
CA GLN A 262 5.90 20.55 25.34
C GLN A 262 4.71 19.62 25.02
N GLN A 263 3.68 20.13 24.34
CA GLN A 263 2.51 19.36 23.88
C GLN A 263 2.83 18.27 22.85
N LEU A 264 3.86 18.46 22.02
CA LEU A 264 4.27 17.48 21.00
C LEU A 264 5.20 16.39 21.60
N ALA A 265 6.03 16.75 22.58
CA ALA A 265 6.95 15.82 23.24
C ALA A 265 6.26 14.75 24.10
N GLY A 266 5.04 15.02 24.58
CA GLY A 266 4.24 14.10 25.41
C GLY A 266 3.21 13.26 24.66
N ALA A 267 3.03 13.48 23.36
CA ALA A 267 2.00 12.84 22.56
C ALA A 267 2.35 11.37 22.28
N ARG A 268 1.98 10.46 23.20
CA ARG A 268 2.04 9.02 22.95
C ARG A 268 0.97 8.63 21.94
N PRO A 269 1.30 7.84 20.91
CA PRO A 269 0.30 7.41 19.94
C PRO A 269 -0.83 6.65 20.65
N PRO A 270 -2.10 6.83 20.21
CA PRO A 270 -3.21 6.10 20.78
C PRO A 270 -2.96 4.60 20.61
N LYS A 271 -2.75 3.90 21.72
CA LYS A 271 -2.56 2.44 21.72
C LYS A 271 -3.81 1.82 21.09
N ARG A 272 -3.65 1.16 19.94
CA ARG A 272 -4.72 0.37 19.32
C ARG A 272 -5.23 -0.62 20.36
N ARG A 273 -6.44 -0.38 20.87
CA ARG A 273 -7.06 -1.25 21.87
C ARG A 273 -7.31 -2.58 21.18
N LYS A 274 -6.71 -3.66 21.71
CA LYS A 274 -7.01 -5.01 21.25
C LYS A 274 -8.52 -5.20 21.30
N LEU A 275 -9.11 -5.81 20.27
CA LEU A 275 -10.50 -6.22 20.31
C LEU A 275 -10.61 -7.32 21.38
N VAL A 276 -10.95 -6.92 22.59
CA VAL A 276 -11.15 -7.82 23.73
C VAL A 276 -12.61 -8.28 23.69
N ASP A 277 -12.84 -9.59 23.73
CA ASP A 277 -14.18 -10.15 23.88
C ASP A 277 -14.79 -9.65 25.20
N ARG A 278 -15.68 -8.66 25.11
CA ARG A 278 -16.35 -8.05 26.26
C ARG A 278 -17.40 -8.99 26.88
N ARG A 279 -17.78 -10.07 26.18
CA ARG A 279 -18.73 -11.09 26.64
C ARG A 279 -18.03 -12.24 27.36
N ALA A 280 -16.71 -12.36 27.22
CA ALA A 280 -15.91 -13.35 27.93
C ALA A 280 -15.78 -13.06 29.45
N SER A 281 -16.11 -11.86 29.92
CA SER A 281 -16.03 -11.50 31.34
C SER A 281 -17.32 -11.83 32.09
N LYS A 282 -17.17 -12.20 33.37
CA LYS A 282 -18.25 -12.36 34.35
C LYS A 282 -19.38 -13.32 33.93
N GLY A 283 -19.02 -14.54 33.50
CA GLY A 283 -19.98 -15.63 33.26
C GLY A 283 -20.97 -15.45 32.12
N ARG A 284 -20.84 -14.41 31.27
CA ARG A 284 -21.76 -14.13 30.15
C ARG A 284 -21.52 -15.01 28.92
N LYS A 285 -20.43 -15.77 28.91
CA LYS A 285 -20.10 -16.80 27.94
C LYS A 285 -20.12 -18.14 28.67
N LEU A 286 -20.96 -19.08 28.21
CA LEU A 286 -20.94 -20.45 28.71
C LEU A 286 -19.58 -21.06 28.43
N ARG A 287 -18.97 -21.64 29.46
CA ARG A 287 -17.71 -22.36 29.37
C ARG A 287 -17.97 -23.78 29.82
N TYR A 288 -17.62 -24.74 28.98
CA TYR A 288 -17.74 -26.15 29.29
C TYR A 288 -16.53 -26.59 30.11
N HIS A 289 -16.49 -26.18 31.37
CA HIS A 289 -15.54 -26.67 32.35
C HIS A 289 -16.26 -27.58 33.34
N VAL A 290 -15.67 -28.74 33.61
CA VAL A 290 -16.16 -29.64 34.65
C VAL A 290 -15.90 -28.98 36.01
N MET A 291 -16.96 -28.68 36.76
CA MET A 291 -16.84 -28.17 38.12
C MET A 291 -16.80 -29.36 39.08
N GLU A 292 -15.61 -29.73 39.57
CA GLU A 292 -15.41 -30.93 40.41
C GLU A 292 -16.40 -31.04 41.57
N LYS A 293 -16.75 -29.93 42.23
CA LYS A 293 -17.71 -29.91 43.35
C LYS A 293 -19.16 -30.21 42.96
N LEU A 294 -19.51 -30.06 41.68
CA LEU A 294 -20.85 -30.34 41.14
C LEU A 294 -20.93 -31.73 40.50
N VAL A 295 -19.80 -32.42 40.33
CA VAL A 295 -19.78 -33.80 39.83
C VAL A 295 -20.43 -34.70 40.87
N GLY A 296 -21.47 -35.44 40.47
CA GLY A 296 -22.19 -36.35 41.35
C GLY A 296 -23.11 -35.66 42.37
N PHE A 297 -23.49 -34.40 42.16
CA PHE A 297 -24.38 -33.68 43.09
C PHE A 297 -25.76 -34.34 43.25
N MET A 298 -26.29 -34.98 42.20
CA MET A 298 -27.54 -35.74 42.23
C MET A 298 -27.39 -37.03 41.43
N ALA A 299 -28.04 -38.10 41.92
CA ALA A 299 -28.18 -39.33 41.16
C ALA A 299 -29.22 -39.13 40.04
N PRO A 300 -29.04 -39.72 38.85
CA PRO A 300 -30.06 -39.72 37.82
C PRO A 300 -31.35 -40.37 38.34
N ALA A 301 -32.45 -39.65 38.27
CA ALA A 301 -33.78 -40.20 38.52
C ALA A 301 -34.42 -40.58 37.19
N GLU A 302 -34.85 -41.82 37.06
CA GLU A 302 -35.59 -42.26 35.87
C GLU A 302 -36.97 -41.60 35.88
N LEU A 303 -37.18 -40.62 35.00
CA LEU A 303 -38.52 -40.12 34.71
C LEU A 303 -39.17 -41.06 33.70
N VAL A 304 -40.18 -41.81 34.17
CA VAL A 304 -41.08 -42.52 33.26
C VAL A 304 -41.98 -41.48 32.60
N ALA A 305 -41.73 -41.22 31.31
CA ALA A 305 -42.60 -40.35 30.54
C ALA A 305 -44.02 -40.97 30.48
N PRO A 306 -45.08 -40.16 30.67
CA PRO A 306 -46.44 -40.65 30.49
C PRO A 306 -46.64 -41.24 29.09
N PRO A 307 -47.42 -42.32 28.93
CA PRO A 307 -47.57 -43.02 27.65
C PRO A 307 -48.17 -42.17 26.52
N PHE A 308 -48.86 -41.07 26.86
CA PHE A 308 -49.43 -40.12 25.91
C PHE A 308 -48.48 -38.98 25.52
N ALA A 309 -47.28 -38.89 26.12
CA ALA A 309 -46.38 -37.75 25.96
C ALA A 309 -45.94 -37.55 24.50
N GLU A 310 -45.61 -38.62 23.79
CA GLU A 310 -45.19 -38.54 22.38
C GLU A 310 -46.30 -38.01 21.47
N GLN A 311 -47.53 -38.49 21.67
CA GLN A 311 -48.71 -38.02 20.93
C GLN A 311 -49.04 -36.56 21.25
N LEU A 312 -48.90 -36.16 22.52
CA LEU A 312 -49.14 -34.81 22.97
C LEU A 312 -48.12 -33.83 22.38
N PHE A 313 -46.82 -34.15 22.42
CA PHE A 313 -45.77 -33.28 21.86
C PHE A 313 -45.79 -33.23 20.34
N GLY A 314 -46.16 -34.32 19.67
CA GLY A 314 -46.33 -34.36 18.22
C GLY A 314 -47.47 -33.46 17.73
N ASN A 315 -48.54 -33.33 18.53
CA ASN A 315 -49.73 -32.57 18.16
C ASN A 315 -49.87 -31.21 18.85
N LEU A 316 -48.85 -30.78 19.62
CA LEU A 316 -48.94 -29.61 20.49
C LEU A 316 -49.29 -28.30 19.75
N PHE A 317 -48.91 -28.20 18.47
CA PHE A 317 -49.15 -27.03 17.63
C PHE A 317 -49.65 -27.37 16.22
N SER A 318 -50.02 -28.63 15.95
CA SER A 318 -50.37 -29.08 14.59
C SER A 318 -51.83 -28.83 14.21
N HIS A 319 -52.68 -28.38 15.13
CA HIS A 319 -54.05 -27.98 14.82
C HIS A 319 -54.03 -26.56 14.21
N GLN A 320 -53.84 -26.47 12.88
CA GLN A 320 -54.34 -25.32 12.15
C GLN A 320 -55.88 -25.41 12.15
N GLY A 321 -56.52 -24.44 12.79
CA GLY A 321 -57.95 -24.17 12.60
C GLY A 321 -58.21 -23.56 11.24
#